data_AF-A0ABD0R7H7-F1
#
_entry.id   AF-A0ABD0R7H7-F1
#
_cell.length_a   1.000
_cell.length_b   1.000
_cell.length_c   1.000
_cell.angle_alpha   90.00
_cell.angle_beta   90.00
_cell.angle_gamma   90.00
#
_symmetry.space_group_name_H-M   'P 1'
#
loop_
_entity.id
_entity.type
_entity.pdbx_description
1 polymer ?
#
loop_
_entity_poly.entity_id
_entity_poly.type
_entity_poly.pdbx_seq_one_letter_code
_entity_poly.pdbx_strand_id
1 'polypeptide(L)'
;PLRVVVPTESVSAHLGDTALLRCEVTGEPMPVVRWQKNREDLPLTYDPDSRVLVLPSGSLQVSRVQPPDSATYRCLAENPGSARTGTDADLRVIP
;
A
#
# COMPACT_ATOMS: atom_id res chain seq x y z
N PRO A 1 -9.44 18.82 2.77
CA PRO A 1 -8.30 18.43 3.63
C PRO A 1 -7.83 17.03 3.26
N LEU A 2 -6.56 16.71 3.48
CA LEU A 2 -6.03 15.36 3.24
C LEU A 2 -6.81 14.33 4.07
N ARG A 3 -7.36 13.31 3.40
CA ARG A 3 -8.05 12.20 4.05
C ARG A 3 -7.81 10.88 3.31
N VAL A 4 -7.77 9.80 4.09
CA VAL A 4 -7.87 8.44 3.55
C VAL A 4 -9.36 8.13 3.40
N VAL A 5 -9.80 7.90 2.16
CA VAL A 5 -11.20 7.61 1.81
C VAL A 5 -11.48 6.12 1.88
N VAL A 6 -10.50 5.31 1.45
CA VAL A 6 -10.53 3.86 1.61
C VAL A 6 -9.30 3.47 2.44
N PRO A 7 -9.48 3.11 3.72
CA PRO A 7 -8.37 2.70 4.58
C PRO A 7 -7.84 1.34 4.16
N THR A 8 -6.57 1.10 4.50
CA THR A 8 -6.02 -0.25 4.36
C THR A 8 -6.62 -1.18 5.39
N GLU A 9 -7.15 -2.31 4.94
CA GLU A 9 -7.62 -3.40 5.79
C GLU A 9 -6.67 -4.60 5.67
N SER A 10 -6.54 -5.38 6.75
CA SER A 10 -5.72 -6.59 6.73
C SER A 10 -6.32 -7.63 5.79
N VAL A 11 -5.46 -8.26 4.97
CA VAL A 11 -5.86 -9.26 3.97
C VAL A 11 -5.10 -10.56 4.18
N SER A 12 -5.74 -11.67 3.80
CA SER A 12 -5.08 -12.97 3.67
C SER A 12 -5.11 -13.40 2.21
N ALA A 13 -4.00 -13.90 1.68
CA ALA A 13 -3.88 -14.32 0.29
C ALA A 13 -3.13 -15.66 0.22
N HIS A 14 -3.52 -16.54 -0.70
CA HIS A 14 -2.80 -17.79 -0.89
C HIS A 14 -1.48 -17.57 -1.62
N LEU A 15 -0.54 -18.50 -1.42
CA LEU A 15 0.74 -18.49 -2.13
C LEU A 15 0.52 -18.49 -3.64
N GLY A 16 1.17 -17.57 -4.34
CA GLY A 16 1.03 -17.38 -5.79
C GLY A 16 -0.10 -16.45 -6.22
N ASP A 17 -1.05 -16.14 -5.34
CA ASP A 17 -2.14 -15.20 -5.66
C ASP A 17 -1.65 -13.76 -5.76
N THR A 18 -2.57 -12.85 -6.10
CA THR A 18 -2.35 -11.41 -6.02
C THR A 18 -3.08 -10.84 -4.81
N ALA A 19 -2.36 -10.18 -3.92
CA ALA A 19 -2.92 -9.41 -2.82
C ALA A 19 -3.06 -7.94 -3.20
N LEU A 20 -4.14 -7.30 -2.75
CA LEU A 20 -4.39 -5.88 -2.93
C LEU A 20 -4.64 -5.21 -1.57
N LEU A 21 -3.71 -4.36 -1.16
CA LEU A 21 -3.85 -3.51 0.02
C LEU A 21 -4.37 -2.16 -0.45
N ARG A 22 -5.67 -1.90 -0.22
CA ARG A 22 -6.32 -0.67 -0.68
C ARG A 22 -5.85 0.52 0.13
N CYS A 23 -5.55 1.62 -0.56
CA CYS A 23 -5.37 2.92 0.10
C CYS A 23 -5.71 4.02 -0.89
N GLU A 24 -6.94 4.51 -0.80
CA GLU A 24 -7.40 5.60 -1.66
C GLU A 24 -7.46 6.87 -0.84
N VAL A 25 -6.86 7.93 -1.36
CA VAL A 25 -6.73 9.20 -0.66
C VAL A 25 -7.24 10.36 -1.51
N THR A 26 -7.64 11.42 -0.84
CA THR A 26 -8.01 12.67 -1.49
C THR A 26 -7.53 13.84 -0.66
N GLY A 27 -7.27 14.95 -1.32
CA GLY A 27 -6.67 16.13 -0.73
C GLY A 27 -6.30 17.13 -1.83
N GLU A 28 -6.02 18.35 -1.41
CA GLU A 28 -5.55 19.41 -2.30
C GLU A 28 -4.33 20.10 -1.65
N PRO A 29 -3.18 20.19 -2.35
CA PRO A 29 -2.84 19.55 -3.63
C PRO A 29 -3.02 18.02 -3.61
N MET A 30 -2.99 17.37 -4.79
CA MET A 30 -3.14 15.91 -4.90
C MET A 30 -2.12 15.21 -3.98
N PRO A 31 -2.55 14.32 -3.07
CA PRO A 31 -1.64 13.65 -2.14
C PRO A 31 -0.69 12.68 -2.87
N VAL A 32 0.52 12.53 -2.35
CA VAL A 32 1.44 11.45 -2.74
C VAL A 32 1.29 10.29 -1.77
N VAL A 33 1.14 9.07 -2.28
CA VAL A 33 1.08 7.85 -1.47
C VAL A 33 2.43 7.12 -1.51
N ARG A 34 2.90 6.71 -0.35
CA ARG A 34 4.06 5.81 -0.16
C ARG A 34 3.65 4.63 0.71
N TRP A 35 4.33 3.51 0.51
CA TRP A 35 4.11 2.31 1.30
C TRP A 35 5.34 1.96 2.11
N GLN A 36 5.10 1.50 3.34
CA GLN A 36 6.12 0.87 4.16
C GLN A 36 5.78 -0.59 4.39
N LYS A 37 6.80 -1.44 4.43
CA LYS A 37 6.71 -2.82 4.90
C LYS A 37 7.55 -2.94 6.15
N ASN A 38 6.96 -3.35 7.27
CA ASN A 38 7.65 -3.41 8.57
C ASN A 38 8.37 -2.10 8.94
N ARG A 39 7.75 -0.95 8.63
CA ARG A 39 8.27 0.41 8.83
C ARG A 39 9.45 0.82 7.94
N GLU A 40 9.84 -0.02 6.98
CA GLU A 40 10.82 0.34 5.95
C GLU A 40 10.10 0.79 4.69
N ASP A 41 10.57 1.89 4.08
CA ASP A 41 9.99 2.42 2.85
C ASP A 41 10.17 1.42 1.70
N LEU A 42 9.07 1.07 1.03
CA LEU A 42 9.12 0.37 -0.23
C LEU A 42 9.52 1.33 -1.35
N PRO A 43 10.37 0.92 -2.29
CA PRO A 43 10.67 1.73 -3.45
C PRO A 43 9.38 1.98 -4.25
N LEU A 44 9.15 3.25 -4.59
CA LEU A 44 8.06 3.62 -5.47
C LEU A 44 8.34 3.03 -6.85
N THR A 45 7.54 2.05 -7.23
CA THR A 45 7.57 1.46 -8.55
C THR A 45 6.18 1.53 -9.15
N TYR A 46 6.14 2.02 -10.38
CA TYR A 46 4.96 2.10 -11.24
C TYR A 46 5.13 1.21 -12.48
N ASP A 47 6.17 0.37 -12.48
CA ASP A 47 6.44 -0.58 -13.53
C ASP A 47 5.41 -1.72 -13.47
N PRO A 48 4.58 -1.90 -14.52
CA PRO A 48 3.57 -2.96 -14.54
C PRO A 48 4.16 -4.38 -14.47
N ASP A 49 5.45 -4.54 -14.80
CA ASP A 49 6.14 -5.83 -14.71
C ASP A 49 6.67 -6.11 -13.29
N SER A 50 6.67 -5.10 -12.41
CA SER A 50 7.06 -5.25 -11.01
C SER A 50 6.05 -6.08 -10.23
N ARG A 51 6.57 -7.00 -9.41
CA ARG A 51 5.73 -7.85 -8.55
C ARG A 51 4.97 -7.05 -7.50
N VAL A 52 5.63 -6.05 -6.92
CA VAL A 52 5.08 -5.10 -5.95
C VAL A 52 4.90 -3.80 -6.70
N LEU A 53 3.68 -3.26 -6.77
CA LEU A 53 3.31 -2.14 -7.63
C LEU A 53 2.37 -1.19 -6.88
N VAL A 54 2.65 0.12 -6.90
CA VAL A 54 1.71 1.14 -6.42
C VAL A 54 0.81 1.54 -7.59
N LEU A 55 -0.50 1.31 -7.45
CA LEU A 55 -1.49 1.64 -8.46
C LEU A 55 -1.79 3.14 -8.49
N PRO A 56 -2.36 3.69 -9.59
CA PRO A 56 -2.76 5.10 -9.66
C PRO A 56 -3.73 5.54 -8.56
N SER A 57 -4.48 4.61 -7.97
CA SER A 57 -5.37 4.86 -6.83
C SER A 57 -4.63 5.11 -5.50
N GLY A 58 -3.33 4.76 -5.43
CA GLY A 58 -2.54 4.71 -4.20
C GLY A 58 -2.45 3.32 -3.56
N SER A 59 -3.28 2.37 -4.01
CA SER A 59 -3.30 0.99 -3.50
C SER A 59 -2.02 0.22 -3.85
N LEU A 60 -1.57 -0.66 -2.97
CA LEU A 60 -0.44 -1.55 -3.21
C LEU A 60 -0.92 -2.89 -3.73
N GLN A 61 -0.45 -3.27 -4.91
CA GLN A 61 -0.62 -4.61 -5.46
C GLN A 61 0.63 -5.43 -5.22
N VAL A 62 0.48 -6.64 -4.70
CA VAL A 62 1.55 -7.63 -4.56
C VAL A 62 1.12 -8.88 -5.32
N SER A 63 1.67 -9.08 -6.51
CA SER A 63 1.43 -10.28 -7.32
C SER A 63 2.34 -11.43 -6.87
N ARG A 64 1.98 -12.67 -7.24
CA ARG A 64 2.76 -13.89 -6.93
C ARG A 64 3.22 -13.89 -5.48
N VAL A 65 2.25 -13.77 -4.57
CA VAL A 65 2.49 -13.63 -3.13
C VAL A 65 3.36 -14.79 -2.64
N GLN A 66 4.35 -14.47 -1.82
CA GLN A 66 5.34 -15.41 -1.28
C GLN A 66 5.41 -15.28 0.25
N PRO A 67 5.82 -16.32 1.01
CA PRO A 67 5.81 -16.27 2.47
C PRO A 67 6.47 -15.03 3.10
N PRO A 68 7.61 -14.51 2.59
CA PRO A 68 8.23 -13.28 3.10
C PRO A 68 7.40 -12.01 2.93
N ASP A 69 6.34 -12.02 2.12
CA ASP A 69 5.40 -10.90 2.01
C ASP A 69 4.51 -10.76 3.23
N SER A 70 4.43 -11.77 4.11
CA SER A 70 3.72 -11.63 5.38
C SER A 70 4.37 -10.54 6.25
N ALA A 71 3.67 -9.43 6.43
CA ALA A 71 4.17 -8.25 7.12
C ALA A 71 3.05 -7.28 7.46
N THR A 72 3.34 -6.31 8.32
CA THR A 72 2.51 -5.12 8.48
C THR A 72 2.93 -4.09 7.43
N TYR A 73 1.97 -3.69 6.62
CA TYR A 73 2.11 -2.66 5.60
C TYR A 73 1.43 -1.37 6.08
N ARG A 74 2.09 -0.24 5.83
CA ARG A 74 1.53 1.08 6.15
C ARG A 74 1.40 1.91 4.90
N CYS A 75 0.19 2.38 4.64
CA CYS A 75 -0.03 3.43 3.67
C CYS A 75 0.27 4.79 4.32
N LEU A 76 1.13 5.58 3.70
CA LEU A 76 1.43 6.96 4.09
C LEU A 76 0.99 7.88 2.96
N ALA A 77 0.02 8.73 3.24
CA ALA A 77 -0.41 9.78 2.31
C ALA A 77 0.06 11.14 2.81
N GLU A 78 0.61 11.94 1.91
CA GLU A 78 1.16 13.25 2.21
C GLU A 78 0.70 14.29 1.19
N ASN A 79 0.14 15.41 1.69
CA ASN A 79 0.00 16.62 0.91
C ASN A 79 1.27 17.44 1.11
N PRO A 80 2.06 17.70 0.05
CA PRO A 80 3.34 18.39 0.16
C PRO A 80 3.24 19.67 0.98
N GLY A 81 3.99 19.75 2.08
CA GLY A 81 4.09 20.94 2.93
C GLY A 81 2.88 21.26 3.82
N SER A 82 1.89 20.37 3.96
CA SER A 82 0.71 20.65 4.79
C SER A 82 0.33 19.55 5.78
N ALA A 83 0.12 18.31 5.33
CA ALA A 83 -0.43 17.26 6.17
C ALA A 83 0.07 15.87 5.76
N ARG A 84 0.14 14.97 6.74
CA ARG A 84 0.41 13.54 6.55
C ARG A 84 -0.57 12.71 7.35
N THR A 85 -1.06 11.62 6.77
CA THR A 85 -1.90 10.63 7.44
C THR A 85 -1.51 9.22 6.96
N GLY A 86 -1.99 8.18 7.64
CA GLY A 86 -1.73 6.81 7.22
C GLY A 86 -2.50 5.76 7.99
N THR A 87 -2.59 4.58 7.41
CA THR A 87 -3.29 3.41 7.95
C THR A 87 -2.41 2.18 7.84
N ASP A 88 -2.42 1.36 8.89
CA ASP A 88 -1.68 0.10 8.97
C ASP A 88 -2.61 -1.07 8.62
N ALA A 89 -2.08 -2.10 7.96
CA ALA A 89 -2.77 -3.36 7.69
C ALA A 89 -1.78 -4.52 7.59
N ASP A 90 -2.24 -5.72 7.93
CA ASP A 90 -1.43 -6.92 7.79
C ASP A 90 -1.73 -7.64 6.47
N LEU A 91 -0.69 -8.05 5.75
CA LEU A 91 -0.79 -9.09 4.73
C LEU A 91 -0.40 -10.42 5.38
N ARG A 92 -1.29 -11.42 5.31
CA ARG A 92 -1.01 -12.79 5.76
C ARG A 92 -0.99 -13.73 4.57
N VAL A 93 0.09 -14.48 4.42
CA VAL A 93 0.21 -15.48 3.36
C VAL A 93 -0.29 -16.82 3.86
N ILE A 94 -1.23 -17.41 3.12
CA ILE A 94 -1.75 -18.75 3.33
C ILE A 94 -0.93 -19.71 2.46
N PRO A 95 -0.21 -20.69 3.05
CA PRO A 95 0.56 -21.69 2.32
C PRO A 95 -0.29 -22.54 1.37
#